data_AF-A0A1M6USH6-F1
#
_entry.id   AF-A0A1M6USH6-F1
#
_cell.length_a   1.000
_cell.length_b   1.000
_cell.length_c   1.000
_cell.angle_alpha   90.00
_cell.angle_beta   90.00
_cell.angle_gamma   90.00
#
_symmetry.space_group_name_H-M   'P 1'
#
loop_
_entity.id
_entity.type
_entity.pdbx_description
1 polymer ?
#
loop_
_entity_poly.entity_id
_entity_poly.type
_entity_poly.pdbx_seq_one_letter_code
_entity_poly.pdbx_strand_id
1 'polypeptide(L)'
;MIDLKLELLKMQQTTNEQQPNNEEIKYLKFVAIDNSLTDINILEDFNRVQFNPIEIDEISFYFSNSRYEWLLQLIKNNKLFDNSNKPISKIELRKHLKQYGKGFRSGYFNYLKIIESETELFPNENEIFINKVFSKVYDAINVSCLPLQLLKSEKEKKYKILEDALFDQGYIDGEIYKAWMIVAEYNPMFSKKWKKQNATQYPKEEKIVVKNQISKNPTDLIWFKIGLLFATGEIESLIKKHHSNFSQIAKTLFDSEWKSYRPYLSETYNNTSINNKNILSNNIKTKLLFEYCNENSIQMCDTFLLQYNSTK
;
A
#
# COMPACT_ATOMS: atom_id res chain seq x y z
N MET A 1 46.19 -44.09 -17.09
CA MET A 1 45.39 -44.20 -15.84
C MET A 1 45.81 -43.16 -14.78
N ILE A 2 46.37 -42.02 -15.20
CA ILE A 2 46.75 -40.88 -14.33
C ILE A 2 45.94 -39.62 -14.71
N ASP A 3 45.48 -39.49 -15.96
CA ASP A 3 44.69 -38.33 -16.40
C ASP A 3 43.25 -38.26 -15.87
N LEU A 4 42.57 -39.40 -15.65
CA LEU A 4 41.21 -39.38 -15.09
C LEU A 4 41.15 -38.90 -13.62
N LYS A 5 42.27 -38.99 -12.89
CA LYS A 5 42.35 -38.53 -11.49
C LYS A 5 42.51 -37.01 -11.40
N LEU A 6 43.07 -36.37 -12.43
CA LEU A 6 43.19 -34.90 -12.49
C LEU A 6 41.89 -34.22 -12.91
N GLU A 7 41.07 -34.85 -13.76
CA GLU A 7 39.74 -34.33 -14.09
C GLU A 7 38.74 -34.47 -12.93
N LEU A 8 38.78 -35.58 -12.19
CA LEU A 8 37.97 -35.75 -10.98
C LEU A 8 38.36 -34.78 -9.85
N LEU A 9 39.65 -34.42 -9.72
CA LEU A 9 40.09 -33.40 -8.76
C LEU A 9 39.67 -31.98 -9.18
N LYS A 10 39.59 -31.70 -10.48
CA LYS A 10 39.10 -30.40 -10.99
C LYS A 10 37.58 -30.25 -10.86
N MET A 11 36.82 -31.34 -10.97
CA MET A 11 35.36 -31.32 -10.76
C MET A 11 34.96 -31.22 -9.29
N GLN A 12 35.83 -31.62 -8.35
CA GLN A 12 35.59 -31.48 -6.90
C GLN A 12 36.00 -30.11 -6.32
N GLN A 13 36.59 -29.22 -7.12
CA GLN A 13 37.03 -27.88 -6.69
C GLN A 13 36.13 -26.73 -7.21
N THR A 14 35.01 -27.03 -7.86
CA THR A 14 34.03 -26.02 -8.33
C THR A 14 32.73 -25.97 -7.52
N THR A 15 32.67 -26.61 -6.36
CA THR A 15 31.68 -26.28 -5.32
C THR A 15 32.33 -25.40 -4.27
N ASN A 16 32.69 -24.17 -4.67
CA ASN A 16 32.76 -23.09 -3.70
C ASN A 16 31.32 -22.83 -3.25
N GLU A 17 30.96 -23.40 -2.10
CA GLU A 17 29.86 -22.89 -1.29
C GLU A 17 30.19 -21.43 -0.96
N GLN A 18 29.70 -20.52 -1.80
CA GLN A 18 29.61 -19.12 -1.45
C GLN A 18 28.75 -19.06 -0.19
N GLN A 19 29.38 -18.78 0.96
CA GLN A 19 28.65 -18.34 2.13
C GLN A 19 27.74 -17.18 1.71
N PRO A 20 26.39 -17.31 1.76
CA PRO A 20 25.50 -16.22 1.44
C PRO A 20 25.39 -15.35 2.70
N ASN A 21 26.47 -14.69 3.09
CA ASN A 21 26.56 -14.10 4.42
C ASN A 21 26.77 -12.57 4.36
N ASN A 22 25.70 -11.88 4.75
CA ASN A 22 25.61 -10.51 5.24
C ASN A 22 25.65 -9.30 4.28
N GLU A 23 26.30 -9.34 3.11
CA GLU A 23 26.28 -8.15 2.22
C GLU A 23 24.95 -7.95 1.47
N GLU A 24 24.26 -9.02 1.07
CA GLU A 24 22.92 -8.91 0.48
C GLU A 24 21.87 -8.36 1.46
N ILE A 25 22.03 -8.62 2.76
CA ILE A 25 21.15 -8.09 3.82
C ILE A 25 21.30 -6.56 3.95
N LYS A 26 22.48 -6.02 3.63
CA LYS A 26 22.70 -4.56 3.57
C LYS A 26 21.96 -3.92 2.39
N TYR A 27 21.87 -4.59 1.24
CA TYR A 27 21.07 -4.15 0.09
C TYR A 27 19.56 -4.25 0.34
N LEU A 28 19.13 -5.25 1.10
CA LEU A 28 17.74 -5.43 1.54
C LEU A 28 17.27 -4.35 2.54
N LYS A 29 18.19 -3.73 3.30
CA LYS A 29 17.90 -2.53 4.11
C LYS A 29 17.80 -1.24 3.29
N PHE A 30 18.13 -1.27 2.00
CA PHE A 30 18.27 -0.10 1.13
C PHE A 30 17.24 -0.08 -0.01
N VAL A 31 15.96 -0.13 0.35
CA VAL A 31 14.94 0.56 -0.46
C VAL A 31 14.14 1.47 0.46
N ALA A 32 14.86 2.38 1.13
CA ALA A 32 14.28 3.69 1.38
C ALA A 32 14.10 4.28 -0.02
N ILE A 33 12.90 4.11 -0.56
CA ILE A 33 12.55 4.58 -1.89
C ILE A 33 12.94 6.05 -1.95
N ASP A 34 13.87 6.36 -2.85
CA ASP A 34 14.20 7.73 -3.16
C ASP A 34 12.89 8.46 -3.50
N ASN A 35 12.58 9.51 -2.72
CA ASN A 35 11.38 10.34 -2.89
C ASN A 35 11.36 11.07 -4.25
N SER A 36 12.35 10.84 -5.11
CA SER A 36 12.43 11.30 -6.49
C SER A 36 11.58 10.49 -7.49
N LEU A 37 10.97 9.36 -7.09
CA LEU A 37 10.07 8.60 -7.95
C LEU A 37 8.71 9.32 -8.12
N THR A 38 8.49 9.87 -9.32
CA THR A 38 7.50 10.90 -9.67
C THR A 38 6.03 10.46 -9.79
N ASP A 39 5.64 9.25 -9.40
CA ASP A 39 4.23 8.81 -9.43
C ASP A 39 3.75 8.41 -8.03
N ILE A 40 3.27 9.42 -7.29
CA ILE A 40 2.79 9.35 -5.90
C ILE A 40 1.79 8.20 -5.70
N ASN A 41 0.98 7.87 -6.70
CA ASN A 41 -0.08 6.85 -6.57
C ASN A 41 0.46 5.43 -6.41
N ILE A 42 1.54 5.06 -7.11
CA ILE A 42 2.15 3.72 -6.99
C ILE A 42 2.87 3.60 -5.64
N LEU A 43 3.47 4.69 -5.17
CA LEU A 43 4.19 4.76 -3.90
C LEU A 43 3.26 4.80 -2.69
N GLU A 44 2.11 5.46 -2.78
CA GLU A 44 1.12 5.45 -1.69
C GLU A 44 0.57 4.05 -1.43
N ASP A 45 0.28 3.27 -2.49
CA ASP A 45 -0.15 1.88 -2.34
C ASP A 45 0.99 0.98 -1.82
N PHE A 46 2.24 1.28 -2.19
CA PHE A 46 3.43 0.61 -1.67
C PHE A 46 3.66 0.89 -0.17
N ASN A 47 3.57 2.16 0.24
CA ASN A 47 3.79 2.61 1.62
C ASN A 47 2.71 2.13 2.60
N ARG A 48 1.53 1.74 2.11
CA ARG A 48 0.47 1.16 2.96
C ARG A 48 0.83 -0.21 3.51
N VAL A 49 1.70 -0.97 2.85
CA VAL A 49 2.11 -2.31 3.31
C VAL A 49 3.51 -2.25 3.91
N GLN A 50 3.58 -1.93 5.20
CA GLN A 50 4.83 -1.97 5.95
C GLN A 50 5.30 -3.42 6.14
N PHE A 51 6.27 -3.83 5.32
CA PHE A 51 7.01 -5.07 5.48
C PHE A 51 8.20 -4.84 6.40
N ASN A 52 8.28 -5.60 7.49
CA ASN A 52 9.45 -5.59 8.35
C ASN A 52 10.33 -6.80 8.04
N PRO A 53 11.66 -6.64 8.03
CA PRO A 53 12.57 -7.77 7.99
C PRO A 53 12.39 -8.59 9.27
N ILE A 54 12.17 -9.88 9.11
CA ILE A 54 12.13 -10.88 10.17
C ILE A 54 13.35 -11.79 10.01
N GLU A 55 14.03 -12.07 11.11
CA GLU A 55 15.13 -13.01 11.16
C GLU A 55 14.82 -14.14 12.16
N ILE A 56 14.70 -15.36 11.66
CA ILE A 56 14.45 -16.56 12.47
C ILE A 56 15.47 -17.63 12.11
N ASP A 57 16.41 -17.85 13.03
CA ASP A 57 17.41 -18.93 12.94
C ASP A 57 18.10 -18.94 11.56
N GLU A 58 18.73 -17.81 11.20
CA GLU A 58 19.47 -17.58 9.94
C GLU A 58 18.61 -17.43 8.67
N ILE A 59 17.28 -17.47 8.81
CA ILE A 59 16.35 -17.19 7.71
C ILE A 59 15.84 -15.76 7.87
N SER A 60 16.31 -14.88 6.97
CA SER A 60 15.82 -13.51 6.82
C SER A 60 14.76 -13.44 5.72
N PHE A 61 13.61 -12.84 6.01
CA PHE A 61 12.52 -12.64 5.06
C PHE A 61 11.67 -11.43 5.45
N TYR A 62 10.73 -11.04 4.60
CA TYR A 62 9.82 -9.92 4.88
C TYR A 62 8.45 -10.41 5.28
N PHE A 63 7.85 -9.73 6.24
CA PHE A 63 6.50 -10.02 6.67
C PHE A 63 5.78 -8.75 7.12
N SER A 64 4.47 -8.68 6.85
CA SER A 64 3.67 -7.52 7.24
C SER A 64 3.59 -7.37 8.76
N ASN A 65 3.98 -6.20 9.28
CA ASN A 65 3.98 -5.92 10.72
C ASN A 65 2.58 -6.02 11.33
N SER A 66 1.59 -5.43 10.67
CA SER A 66 0.19 -5.47 11.12
C SER A 66 -0.35 -6.90 11.16
N ARG A 67 0.09 -7.76 10.24
CA ARG A 67 -0.26 -9.19 10.23
C ARG A 67 0.43 -9.96 11.34
N TYR A 68 1.71 -9.68 11.61
CA TYR A 68 2.41 -10.30 12.72
C TYR A 68 1.76 -9.96 14.06
N GLU A 69 1.49 -8.68 14.31
CA GLU A 69 0.78 -8.23 15.51
C GLU A 69 -0.61 -8.86 15.62
N TRP A 70 -1.35 -8.95 14.51
CA TRP A 70 -2.63 -9.63 14.48
C TRP A 70 -2.53 -11.10 14.86
N LEU A 71 -1.52 -11.84 14.38
CA LEU A 71 -1.26 -13.23 14.79
C LEU A 71 -0.96 -13.33 16.30
N LEU A 72 -0.16 -12.40 16.85
CA LEU A 72 0.11 -12.36 18.28
C LEU A 72 -1.16 -12.09 19.10
N GLN A 73 -2.08 -11.25 18.61
CA GLN A 73 -3.38 -11.03 19.24
C GLN A 73 -4.27 -12.28 19.18
N LEU A 74 -4.25 -13.04 18.08
CA LEU A 74 -4.98 -14.30 18.00
C LEU A 74 -4.45 -15.32 19.01
N ILE A 75 -3.12 -15.41 19.20
CA ILE A 75 -2.51 -16.26 20.23
C ILE A 75 -2.94 -15.80 21.64
N LYS A 76 -2.82 -14.51 21.93
CA LYS A 76 -3.21 -13.93 23.23
C LYS A 76 -4.67 -14.25 23.59
N ASN A 77 -5.55 -14.26 22.59
CA ASN A 77 -6.97 -14.52 22.76
C ASN A 77 -7.37 -16.00 22.60
N ASN A 78 -6.41 -16.92 22.50
CA ASN A 78 -6.66 -18.35 22.30
C ASN A 78 -7.51 -18.64 21.04
N LYS A 79 -7.25 -17.91 19.95
CA LYS A 79 -7.98 -17.94 18.66
C LYS A 79 -7.15 -18.44 17.48
N LEU A 80 -5.91 -18.87 17.71
CA LEU A 80 -5.03 -19.44 16.68
C LEU A 80 -4.65 -20.88 17.03
N PHE A 81 -4.86 -21.79 16.10
CA PHE A 81 -4.73 -23.23 16.30
C PHE A 81 -3.84 -23.87 15.24
N ASP A 82 -3.21 -24.98 15.62
CA ASP A 82 -2.39 -25.81 14.73
C ASP A 82 -3.24 -26.83 13.93
N ASN A 83 -2.56 -27.70 13.18
CA ASN A 83 -3.25 -28.71 12.39
C ASN A 83 -4.08 -29.72 13.21
N SER A 84 -3.74 -29.89 14.49
CA SER A 84 -4.39 -30.78 15.47
C SER A 84 -5.43 -30.06 16.34
N ASN A 85 -5.81 -28.82 15.99
CA ASN A 85 -6.70 -27.95 16.77
C ASN A 85 -6.18 -27.62 18.18
N LYS A 86 -4.88 -27.73 18.43
CA LYS A 86 -4.26 -27.28 19.67
C LYS A 86 -3.93 -25.79 19.56
N PRO A 87 -4.14 -24.99 20.63
CA PRO A 87 -3.72 -23.59 20.65
C PRO A 87 -2.23 -23.42 20.36
N ILE A 88 -1.92 -22.43 19.52
CA ILE A 88 -0.55 -22.09 19.16
C ILE A 88 0.06 -21.13 20.18
N SER A 89 1.23 -21.47 20.68
CA SER A 89 2.10 -20.59 21.48
C SER A 89 2.97 -19.69 20.59
N LYS A 90 3.59 -18.66 21.18
CA LYS A 90 4.57 -17.81 20.45
C LYS A 90 5.76 -18.61 19.89
N ILE A 91 6.21 -19.64 20.62
CA ILE A 91 7.32 -20.50 20.21
C ILE A 91 6.91 -21.33 18.99
N GLU A 92 5.70 -21.91 19.00
CA GLU A 92 5.15 -22.64 17.86
C GLU A 92 4.94 -21.72 16.65
N LEU A 93 4.42 -20.49 16.84
CA LEU A 93 4.32 -19.50 15.76
C LEU A 93 5.67 -19.21 15.11
N ARG A 94 6.74 -19.06 15.89
CA ARG A 94 8.11 -18.86 15.36
C ARG A 94 8.54 -20.03 14.48
N LYS A 95 8.18 -21.28 14.82
CA LYS A 95 8.47 -22.45 13.97
C LYS A 95 7.70 -22.41 12.65
N HIS A 96 6.42 -22.04 12.66
CA HIS A 96 5.63 -21.91 11.43
C HIS A 96 6.16 -20.78 10.54
N LEU A 97 6.49 -19.63 11.12
CA LEU A 97 7.12 -18.51 10.42
C LEU A 97 8.49 -18.88 9.84
N LYS A 98 9.28 -19.72 10.51
CA LYS A 98 10.53 -20.26 9.96
C LYS A 98 10.28 -21.05 8.67
N GLN A 99 9.28 -21.95 8.68
CA GLN A 99 8.97 -22.77 7.51
C GLN A 99 8.44 -21.92 6.34
N TYR A 100 7.55 -20.97 6.64
CA TYR A 100 7.10 -19.97 5.67
C TYR A 100 8.28 -19.16 5.12
N GLY A 101 9.19 -18.68 5.98
CA GLY A 101 10.36 -17.90 5.60
C GLY A 101 11.32 -18.64 4.68
N LYS A 102 11.46 -19.97 4.82
CA LYS A 102 12.23 -20.80 3.87
C LYS A 102 11.61 -20.77 2.48
N GLY A 103 10.28 -20.92 2.41
CA GLY A 103 9.52 -20.79 1.17
C GLY A 103 9.74 -19.43 0.54
N PHE A 104 9.51 -18.36 1.33
CA PHE A 104 9.71 -16.98 0.91
C PHE A 104 11.09 -16.74 0.33
N ARG A 105 12.14 -17.15 1.04
CA ARG A 105 13.51 -17.00 0.55
C ARG A 105 13.72 -17.73 -0.78
N SER A 106 13.22 -18.96 -0.89
CA SER A 106 13.32 -19.75 -2.12
C SER A 106 12.62 -19.04 -3.29
N GLY A 107 11.37 -18.61 -3.12
CA GLY A 107 10.63 -17.89 -4.15
C GLY A 107 11.29 -16.57 -4.54
N TYR A 108 11.71 -15.78 -3.55
CA TYR A 108 12.40 -14.51 -3.77
C TYR A 108 13.64 -14.64 -4.67
N PHE A 109 14.54 -15.58 -4.35
CA PHE A 109 15.79 -15.75 -5.08
C PHE A 109 15.62 -16.50 -6.41
N ASN A 110 14.64 -17.41 -6.50
CA ASN A 110 14.41 -18.16 -7.74
C ASN A 110 13.64 -17.35 -8.78
N TYR A 111 12.81 -16.39 -8.36
CA TYR A 111 11.99 -15.61 -9.29
C TYR A 111 12.81 -14.90 -10.37
N LEU A 112 13.92 -14.26 -10.01
CA LEU A 112 14.82 -13.63 -10.99
C LEU A 112 15.38 -14.63 -11.98
N LYS A 113 15.88 -15.77 -11.49
CA LYS A 113 16.46 -16.82 -12.34
C LYS A 113 15.44 -17.35 -13.35
N ILE A 114 14.19 -17.56 -12.89
CA ILE A 114 13.09 -17.99 -13.76
C ILE A 114 12.86 -16.94 -14.84
N ILE A 115 12.68 -15.68 -14.46
CA ILE A 115 12.40 -14.63 -15.45
C ILE A 115 13.57 -14.47 -16.44
N GLU A 116 14.81 -14.42 -15.97
CA GLU A 116 16.02 -14.30 -16.80
C GLU A 116 16.14 -15.47 -17.77
N SER A 117 15.85 -16.70 -17.33
CA SER A 117 15.90 -17.88 -18.20
C SER A 117 14.82 -17.87 -19.29
N GLU A 118 13.69 -17.21 -19.02
CA GLU A 118 12.55 -17.15 -19.93
C GLU A 118 12.51 -15.88 -20.80
N THR A 119 13.46 -14.97 -20.61
CA THR A 119 13.57 -13.73 -21.39
C THR A 119 14.98 -13.62 -21.92
N GLU A 120 15.18 -13.95 -23.21
CA GLU A 120 16.47 -13.79 -23.87
C GLU A 120 16.99 -12.36 -23.67
N LEU A 121 18.14 -12.25 -22.99
CA LEU A 121 19.00 -11.08 -22.75
C LEU A 121 18.39 -9.72 -23.16
N PHE A 122 17.67 -9.13 -22.19
CA PHE A 122 17.08 -7.80 -22.13
C PHE A 122 17.73 -6.69 -22.99
N PRO A 123 17.07 -6.23 -24.05
CA PRO A 123 16.87 -4.80 -24.23
C PRO A 123 15.76 -4.34 -23.26
N ASN A 124 15.96 -3.16 -22.67
CA ASN A 124 15.11 -2.46 -21.69
C ASN A 124 13.68 -2.12 -22.19
N GLU A 125 13.11 -2.88 -23.12
CA GLU A 125 11.77 -2.66 -23.68
C GLU A 125 10.98 -3.96 -23.84
N ASN A 126 11.45 -5.06 -23.25
CA ASN A 126 10.81 -6.37 -23.43
C ASN A 126 9.43 -6.41 -22.75
N GLU A 127 8.37 -6.23 -23.55
CA GLU A 127 6.98 -6.27 -23.11
C GLU A 127 6.62 -7.59 -22.41
N ILE A 128 7.26 -8.71 -22.79
CA ILE A 128 7.05 -10.03 -22.17
C ILE A 128 7.54 -10.01 -20.72
N PHE A 129 8.72 -9.45 -20.46
CA PHE A 129 9.24 -9.30 -19.10
C PHE A 129 8.30 -8.46 -18.23
N ILE A 130 7.94 -7.27 -18.74
CA ILE A 130 7.07 -6.35 -18.03
C ILE A 130 5.71 -7.00 -17.77
N ASN A 131 5.19 -7.84 -18.68
CA ASN A 131 3.98 -8.62 -18.47
C ASN A 131 4.11 -9.64 -17.34
N LYS A 132 5.18 -10.43 -17.31
CA LYS A 132 5.39 -11.46 -16.28
C LYS A 132 5.59 -10.88 -14.88
N VAL A 133 6.37 -9.82 -14.78
CA VAL A 133 6.59 -9.11 -13.50
C VAL A 133 5.28 -8.49 -13.01
N PHE A 134 4.57 -7.79 -13.90
CA PHE A 134 3.34 -7.11 -13.54
C PHE A 134 2.21 -8.09 -13.16
N SER A 135 2.06 -9.22 -13.86
CA SER A 135 1.01 -10.20 -13.54
C SER A 135 1.16 -10.79 -12.14
N LYS A 136 2.40 -10.95 -11.65
CA LYS A 136 2.64 -11.41 -10.27
C LYS A 136 2.20 -10.37 -9.24
N VAL A 137 2.39 -9.09 -9.54
CA VAL A 137 2.08 -7.97 -8.65
C VAL A 137 0.59 -7.60 -8.66
N TYR A 138 -0.05 -7.67 -9.83
CA TYR A 138 -1.40 -7.16 -10.01
C TYR A 138 -2.47 -8.00 -9.28
N ASP A 139 -2.32 -9.32 -9.31
CA ASP A 139 -3.27 -10.23 -8.64
C ASP A 139 -3.01 -10.31 -7.11
N ALA A 140 -1.98 -9.62 -6.63
CA ALA A 140 -1.39 -9.82 -5.32
C ALA A 140 -1.86 -8.86 -4.21
N ILE A 141 -3.06 -8.29 -4.32
CA ILE A 141 -3.57 -7.26 -3.39
C ILE A 141 -3.72 -7.76 -1.92
N ASN A 142 -3.49 -9.05 -1.62
CA ASN A 142 -3.58 -9.62 -0.27
C ASN A 142 -2.37 -10.47 0.18
N VAL A 143 -1.19 -10.30 -0.43
CA VAL A 143 -0.13 -11.32 -0.42
C VAL A 143 0.87 -11.17 0.73
N SER A 144 0.40 -11.31 1.95
CA SER A 144 1.32 -11.57 3.08
C SER A 144 0.53 -12.12 4.24
N CYS A 145 0.15 -13.38 4.17
CA CYS A 145 -0.32 -14.07 5.35
C CYS A 145 0.16 -15.51 5.38
N LEU A 146 0.39 -15.99 6.60
CA LEU A 146 0.36 -17.42 6.84
C LEU A 146 -0.95 -17.97 6.25
N PRO A 147 -0.94 -19.15 5.63
CA PRO A 147 -2.14 -19.77 5.11
C PRO A 147 -3.05 -20.13 6.30
N LEU A 148 -4.11 -19.36 6.48
CA LEU A 148 -5.06 -19.51 7.58
C LEU A 148 -6.42 -19.98 7.08
N GLN A 149 -6.96 -21.01 7.73
CA GLN A 149 -8.33 -21.46 7.55
C GLN A 149 -9.21 -20.90 8.68
N LEU A 150 -10.32 -20.24 8.31
CA LEU A 150 -11.33 -19.81 9.27
C LEU A 150 -12.13 -21.02 9.78
N LEU A 151 -12.10 -21.26 11.09
CA LEU A 151 -12.94 -22.25 11.75
C LEU A 151 -14.30 -21.60 12.05
N LYS A 152 -15.40 -22.12 11.48
CA LYS A 152 -16.75 -21.56 11.67
C LYS A 152 -17.17 -21.60 13.14
N SER A 153 -17.57 -20.46 13.68
CA SER A 153 -18.30 -20.30 14.94
C SER A 153 -19.22 -19.09 14.79
N GLU A 154 -20.47 -19.23 15.22
CA GLU A 154 -21.54 -18.23 15.06
C GLU A 154 -21.28 -16.91 15.80
N LYS A 155 -20.31 -16.88 16.73
CA LYS A 155 -20.06 -15.69 17.58
C LYS A 155 -18.60 -15.25 17.64
N GLU A 156 -17.64 -16.13 17.32
CA GLU A 156 -16.21 -15.79 17.41
C GLU A 156 -15.38 -16.41 16.29
N LYS A 157 -14.61 -15.58 15.59
CA LYS A 157 -13.67 -16.03 14.56
C LYS A 157 -12.46 -16.72 15.20
N LYS A 158 -12.22 -17.98 14.80
CA LYS A 158 -11.03 -18.77 15.16
C LYS A 158 -10.29 -19.16 13.87
N TYR A 159 -8.97 -19.26 13.95
CA TYR A 159 -8.13 -19.51 12.78
C TYR A 159 -7.24 -20.71 13.01
N LYS A 160 -7.07 -21.51 11.97
CA LYS A 160 -6.19 -22.67 11.92
C LYS A 160 -5.06 -22.40 10.93
N ILE A 161 -3.80 -22.62 11.32
CA ILE A 161 -2.68 -22.58 10.38
C ILE A 161 -2.68 -23.86 9.54
N LEU A 162 -2.59 -23.71 8.22
CA LEU A 162 -2.43 -24.82 7.28
C LEU A 162 -0.93 -25.11 7.11
N GLU A 163 -0.39 -25.99 7.94
CA GLU A 163 1.07 -26.21 8.02
C GLU A 163 1.69 -26.75 6.73
N ASP A 164 0.94 -27.59 6.02
CA ASP A 164 1.30 -28.18 4.73
C ASP A 164 1.42 -27.12 3.62
N ALA A 165 0.67 -26.01 3.74
CA ALA A 165 0.73 -24.91 2.79
C ALA A 165 1.78 -23.84 3.13
N LEU A 166 2.48 -23.93 4.28
CA LEU A 166 3.36 -22.85 4.76
C LEU A 166 4.50 -22.52 3.79
N PHE A 167 5.17 -23.56 3.30
CA PHE A 167 6.31 -23.38 2.39
C PHE A 167 5.85 -22.82 1.05
N ASP A 168 4.81 -23.41 0.46
CA ASP A 168 4.30 -23.00 -0.85
C ASP A 168 3.75 -21.58 -0.83
N GLN A 169 2.99 -21.22 0.21
CA GLN A 169 2.52 -19.85 0.39
C GLN A 169 3.69 -18.88 0.57
N GLY A 170 4.69 -19.25 1.38
CA GLY A 170 5.92 -18.50 1.51
C GLY A 170 6.58 -18.27 0.15
N TYR A 171 6.75 -19.33 -0.63
CA TYR A 171 7.36 -19.29 -1.96
C TYR A 171 6.65 -18.30 -2.88
N ILE A 172 5.33 -18.40 -2.98
CA ILE A 172 4.50 -17.48 -3.78
C ILE A 172 4.69 -16.03 -3.31
N ASP A 173 4.62 -15.78 -2.00
CA ASP A 173 4.78 -14.44 -1.42
C ASP A 173 6.19 -13.87 -1.69
N GLY A 174 7.21 -14.72 -1.68
CA GLY A 174 8.58 -14.36 -2.01
C GLY A 174 8.75 -13.93 -3.47
N GLU A 175 8.15 -14.68 -4.42
CA GLU A 175 8.15 -14.29 -5.84
C GLU A 175 7.46 -12.94 -6.04
N ILE A 176 6.33 -12.74 -5.38
CA ILE A 176 5.53 -11.52 -5.49
C ILE A 176 6.29 -10.33 -4.90
N TYR A 177 6.92 -10.50 -3.74
CA TYR A 177 7.75 -9.45 -3.15
C TYR A 177 8.93 -9.09 -4.07
N LYS A 178 9.58 -10.08 -4.69
CA LYS A 178 10.65 -9.81 -5.66
C LYS A 178 10.13 -9.08 -6.91
N ALA A 179 8.97 -9.49 -7.43
CA ALA A 179 8.31 -8.81 -8.55
C ALA A 179 8.00 -7.35 -8.21
N TRP A 180 7.48 -7.09 -7.01
CA TRP A 180 7.26 -5.74 -6.49
C TRP A 180 8.53 -4.90 -6.44
N MET A 181 9.65 -5.47 -5.96
CA MET A 181 10.94 -4.77 -5.96
C MET A 181 11.39 -4.40 -7.36
N ILE A 182 11.24 -5.30 -8.34
CA ILE A 182 11.56 -5.03 -9.75
C ILE A 182 10.69 -3.88 -10.27
N VAL A 183 9.39 -3.87 -10.00
CA VAL A 183 8.51 -2.76 -10.42
C VAL A 183 8.98 -1.42 -9.82
N ALA A 184 9.35 -1.42 -8.54
CA ALA A 184 9.81 -0.21 -7.85
C ALA A 184 11.15 0.30 -8.39
N GLU A 185 12.10 -0.60 -8.64
CA GLU A 185 13.44 -0.28 -9.17
C GLU A 185 13.35 0.25 -10.63
N TYR A 186 12.43 -0.30 -11.43
CA TYR A 186 12.28 0.03 -12.85
C TYR A 186 11.01 0.88 -13.15
N ASN A 187 10.58 1.71 -12.19
CA ASN A 187 9.31 2.43 -12.18
C ASN A 187 8.93 3.15 -13.50
N PRO A 188 9.82 3.89 -14.21
CA PRO A 188 9.46 4.56 -15.46
C PRO A 188 8.90 3.61 -16.53
N MET A 189 9.37 2.36 -16.58
CA MET A 189 8.93 1.34 -17.55
C MET A 189 7.54 0.79 -17.21
N PHE A 190 7.32 0.53 -15.93
CA PHE A 190 6.06 -0.04 -15.44
C PHE A 190 4.94 1.02 -15.36
N SER A 191 5.27 2.29 -15.15
CA SER A 191 4.30 3.39 -15.04
C SER A 191 3.41 3.53 -16.29
N LYS A 192 3.98 3.40 -17.51
CA LYS A 192 3.22 3.45 -18.78
C LYS A 192 2.22 2.30 -18.87
N LYS A 193 2.62 1.10 -18.45
CA LYS A 193 1.80 -0.10 -18.51
C LYS A 193 0.74 -0.14 -17.40
N TRP A 194 1.10 0.30 -16.19
CA TRP A 194 0.17 0.52 -15.07
C TRP A 194 -0.94 1.48 -15.49
N LYS A 195 -0.59 2.62 -16.10
CA LYS A 195 -1.56 3.58 -16.65
C LYS A 195 -2.44 2.95 -17.74
N LYS A 196 -1.87 2.19 -18.66
CA LYS A 196 -2.62 1.52 -19.75
C LYS A 196 -3.60 0.45 -19.23
N GLN A 197 -3.17 -0.42 -18.30
CA GLN A 197 -3.99 -1.51 -17.79
C GLN A 197 -5.09 -1.01 -16.83
N ASN A 198 -4.77 -0.05 -15.95
CA ASN A 198 -5.77 0.56 -15.10
C ASN A 198 -6.74 1.44 -15.93
N ALA A 199 -6.28 2.10 -17.00
CA ALA A 199 -7.16 2.78 -17.96
C ALA A 199 -8.15 1.81 -18.66
N THR A 200 -7.82 0.54 -18.82
CA THR A 200 -8.73 -0.50 -19.38
C THR A 200 -9.62 -1.19 -18.35
N GLN A 201 -9.31 -1.17 -17.05
CA GLN A 201 -10.24 -1.58 -15.99
C GLN A 201 -11.26 -0.50 -15.63
N TYR A 202 -11.01 0.76 -16.00
CA TYR A 202 -12.11 1.68 -16.25
C TYR A 202 -12.84 1.18 -17.50
N PRO A 203 -14.14 0.88 -17.43
CA PRO A 203 -14.87 0.31 -18.56
C PRO A 203 -14.69 1.22 -19.78
N LYS A 204 -14.21 0.65 -20.89
CA LYS A 204 -14.38 1.25 -22.21
C LYS A 204 -15.86 1.56 -22.35
N GLU A 205 -16.19 2.84 -22.48
CA GLU A 205 -17.57 3.33 -22.59
C GLU A 205 -18.27 2.66 -23.79
N GLU A 206 -19.00 1.57 -23.54
CA GLU A 206 -20.13 1.22 -24.37
C GLU A 206 -21.12 2.37 -24.27
N LYS A 207 -21.60 2.84 -25.43
CA LYS A 207 -22.56 3.93 -25.58
C LYS A 207 -23.89 3.58 -24.91
N ILE A 208 -23.94 3.67 -23.60
CA ILE A 208 -25.17 3.82 -22.85
C ILE A 208 -25.39 5.33 -22.77
N VAL A 209 -26.49 5.79 -23.37
CA VAL A 209 -26.96 7.17 -23.28
C VAL A 209 -27.41 7.43 -21.83
N VAL A 210 -26.47 7.65 -20.93
CA VAL A 210 -26.70 8.13 -19.55
C VAL A 210 -25.61 9.16 -19.21
N LYS A 211 -26.08 10.33 -18.79
CA LYS A 211 -25.37 11.61 -18.61
C LYS A 211 -23.98 11.52 -17.93
N ASN A 212 -22.97 12.02 -18.65
CA ASN A 212 -21.59 12.34 -18.24
C ASN A 212 -21.42 12.77 -16.77
N GLN A 213 -20.59 12.05 -16.02
CA GLN A 213 -19.87 12.62 -14.87
C GLN A 213 -18.37 12.70 -15.19
N ILE A 214 -17.98 13.89 -15.64
CA ILE A 214 -16.61 14.39 -15.64
C ILE A 214 -16.05 14.16 -14.24
N SER A 215 -14.90 13.48 -14.10
CA SER A 215 -14.14 13.48 -12.85
C SER A 215 -13.75 14.92 -12.53
N LYS A 216 -14.56 15.59 -11.71
CA LYS A 216 -14.35 16.99 -11.36
C LYS A 216 -13.01 17.13 -10.64
N ASN A 217 -12.21 18.11 -11.03
CA ASN A 217 -11.03 18.51 -10.29
C ASN A 217 -11.44 18.76 -8.83
N PRO A 218 -10.67 18.32 -7.80
CA PRO A 218 -11.00 18.61 -6.41
C PRO A 218 -11.39 20.07 -6.16
N THR A 219 -10.77 21.03 -6.87
CA THR A 219 -11.08 22.47 -6.80
C THR A 219 -12.49 22.83 -7.27
N ASP A 220 -13.13 21.99 -8.08
CA ASP A 220 -14.51 22.18 -8.56
C ASP A 220 -15.55 21.68 -7.56
N LEU A 221 -15.13 20.93 -6.54
CA LEU A 221 -16.04 20.38 -5.53
C LEU A 221 -16.46 21.48 -4.55
N ILE A 222 -17.76 21.52 -4.24
CA ILE A 222 -18.36 22.49 -3.31
C ILE A 222 -17.61 22.52 -1.97
N TRP A 223 -17.33 21.34 -1.41
CA TRP A 223 -16.66 21.24 -0.12
C TRP A 223 -15.23 21.81 -0.17
N PHE A 224 -14.54 21.68 -1.31
CA PHE A 224 -13.18 22.17 -1.45
C PHE A 224 -13.14 23.69 -1.52
N LYS A 225 -14.03 24.28 -2.34
CA LYS A 225 -14.18 25.75 -2.43
C LYS A 225 -14.49 26.37 -1.07
N ILE A 226 -15.41 25.77 -0.31
CA ILE A 226 -15.71 26.22 1.05
C ILE A 226 -14.52 26.01 1.98
N GLY A 227 -13.88 24.84 1.92
CA GLY A 227 -12.74 24.50 2.75
C GLY A 227 -11.58 25.47 2.58
N LEU A 228 -11.33 25.93 1.36
CA LEU A 228 -10.29 26.92 1.06
C LEU A 228 -10.57 28.28 1.71
N LEU A 229 -11.84 28.72 1.78
CA LEU A 229 -12.22 29.95 2.49
C LEU A 229 -11.98 29.87 4.01
N PHE A 230 -12.16 28.67 4.58
CA PHE A 230 -11.79 28.42 5.98
C PHE A 230 -10.27 28.34 6.17
N ALA A 231 -9.57 27.68 5.25
CA ALA A 231 -8.12 27.52 5.31
C ALA A 231 -7.36 28.85 5.22
N THR A 232 -7.85 29.78 4.38
CA THR A 232 -7.26 31.11 4.17
C THR A 232 -7.73 32.15 5.20
N GLY A 233 -8.78 31.85 5.98
CA GLY A 233 -9.40 32.81 6.90
C GLY A 233 -10.32 33.84 6.23
N GLU A 234 -10.48 33.81 4.90
CA GLU A 234 -11.36 34.74 4.17
C GLU A 234 -12.80 34.73 4.70
N ILE A 235 -13.25 33.57 5.16
CA ILE A 235 -14.61 33.38 5.67
C ILE A 235 -14.93 34.20 6.93
N GLU A 236 -13.92 34.53 7.75
CA GLU A 236 -14.11 35.24 9.02
C GLU A 236 -14.68 36.65 8.80
N SER A 237 -14.19 37.34 7.77
CA SER A 237 -14.66 38.67 7.39
C SER A 237 -16.14 38.65 6.97
N LEU A 238 -16.55 37.60 6.25
CA LEU A 238 -17.92 37.42 5.77
C LEU A 238 -18.87 37.03 6.90
N ILE A 239 -18.41 36.19 7.83
CA ILE A 239 -19.16 35.84 9.04
C ILE A 239 -19.46 37.09 9.86
N LYS A 240 -18.45 37.95 10.06
CA LYS A 240 -18.63 39.23 10.77
C LYS A 240 -19.59 40.16 10.04
N LYS A 241 -19.41 40.33 8.73
CA LYS A 241 -20.24 41.21 7.88
C LYS A 241 -21.72 40.80 7.86
N HIS A 242 -22.00 39.49 7.82
CA HIS A 242 -23.36 38.97 7.70
C HIS A 242 -23.91 38.41 9.01
N HIS A 243 -23.28 38.70 10.16
CA HIS A 243 -23.71 38.25 11.49
C HIS A 243 -24.01 36.74 11.55
N SER A 244 -23.09 35.93 11.03
CA SER A 244 -23.22 34.46 10.95
C SER A 244 -24.44 33.96 10.16
N ASN A 245 -25.03 34.81 9.30
CA ASN A 245 -26.09 34.38 8.39
C ASN A 245 -25.51 33.64 7.17
N PHE A 246 -25.28 32.33 7.32
CA PHE A 246 -24.69 31.49 6.26
C PHE A 246 -25.45 31.49 4.95
N SER A 247 -26.76 31.78 4.95
CA SER A 247 -27.54 31.90 3.72
C SER A 247 -27.16 33.18 2.96
N GLN A 248 -26.91 34.29 3.65
CA GLN A 248 -26.45 35.53 3.01
C GLN A 248 -24.99 35.44 2.55
N ILE A 249 -24.14 34.77 3.34
CA ILE A 249 -22.75 34.49 2.96
C ILE A 249 -22.72 33.63 1.69
N ALA A 250 -23.49 32.54 1.65
CA ALA A 250 -23.56 31.67 0.48
C ALA A 250 -24.11 32.40 -0.77
N LYS A 251 -25.11 33.28 -0.60
CA LYS A 251 -25.63 34.12 -1.70
C LYS A 251 -24.60 35.10 -2.22
N THR A 252 -23.80 35.69 -1.33
CA THR A 252 -22.76 36.65 -1.69
C THR A 252 -21.62 36.01 -2.47
N LEU A 253 -21.30 34.74 -2.18
CA LEU A 253 -20.18 34.02 -2.79
C LEU A 253 -20.55 33.18 -4.02
N PHE A 254 -21.78 32.65 -4.09
CA PHE A 254 -22.15 31.60 -5.05
C PHE A 254 -23.46 31.85 -5.78
N ASP A 255 -24.02 33.06 -5.68
CA ASP A 255 -25.21 33.51 -6.41
C ASP A 255 -26.35 32.47 -6.44
N SER A 256 -26.66 31.91 -7.61
CA SER A 256 -27.77 30.98 -7.84
C SER A 256 -27.55 29.58 -7.24
N GLU A 257 -26.29 29.20 -6.97
CA GLU A 257 -25.94 27.89 -6.43
C GLU A 257 -25.91 27.85 -4.88
N TRP A 258 -26.14 29.00 -4.22
CA TRP A 258 -25.95 29.18 -2.77
C TRP A 258 -26.56 28.10 -1.88
N LYS A 259 -27.70 27.52 -2.27
CA LYS A 259 -28.41 26.48 -1.51
C LYS A 259 -27.55 25.24 -1.28
N SER A 260 -26.69 24.88 -2.24
CA SER A 260 -25.83 23.70 -2.17
C SER A 260 -24.58 23.93 -1.31
N TYR A 261 -24.11 25.19 -1.23
CA TYR A 261 -22.92 25.60 -0.47
C TYR A 261 -23.25 25.90 1.00
N ARG A 262 -24.44 26.46 1.28
CA ARG A 262 -24.86 26.86 2.63
C ARG A 262 -24.71 25.77 3.70
N PRO A 263 -25.04 24.48 3.46
CA PRO A 263 -24.83 23.43 4.46
C PRO A 263 -23.37 23.23 4.84
N TYR A 264 -22.43 23.33 3.89
CA TYR A 264 -21.00 23.18 4.18
C TYR A 264 -20.48 24.33 5.03
N LEU A 265 -20.93 25.56 4.75
CA LEU A 265 -20.60 26.74 5.55
C LEU A 265 -21.07 26.60 7.01
N SER A 266 -22.35 26.27 7.21
CA SER A 266 -22.90 26.18 8.57
C SER A 266 -22.33 25.02 9.37
N GLU A 267 -22.17 23.85 8.75
CA GLU A 267 -21.67 22.65 9.42
C GLU A 267 -20.18 22.79 9.77
N THR A 268 -19.39 23.34 8.86
CA THR A 268 -17.95 23.55 9.07
C THR A 268 -17.68 24.63 10.11
N TYR A 269 -18.44 25.73 10.11
CA TYR A 269 -18.28 26.79 11.11
C TYR A 269 -18.64 26.32 12.52
N ASN A 270 -19.76 25.61 12.68
CA ASN A 270 -20.18 25.15 14.01
C ASN A 270 -19.27 24.03 14.53
N ASN A 271 -18.72 23.22 13.62
CA ASN A 271 -17.81 22.11 13.90
C ASN A 271 -18.30 21.12 14.99
N THR A 272 -19.61 20.95 15.13
CA THR A 272 -20.21 20.07 16.16
C THR A 272 -20.62 18.70 15.62
N SER A 273 -20.65 18.52 14.29
CA SER A 273 -21.14 17.30 13.65
C SER A 273 -20.02 16.51 12.96
N ILE A 274 -20.16 15.19 12.94
CA ILE A 274 -19.32 14.27 12.14
C ILE A 274 -19.86 14.09 10.71
N ASN A 275 -20.78 14.95 10.28
CA ASN A 275 -21.37 14.88 8.95
C ASN A 275 -20.31 15.18 7.88
N ASN A 276 -20.40 14.53 6.72
CA ASN A 276 -19.55 14.78 5.55
C ASN A 276 -19.55 16.27 5.09
N LYS A 277 -20.54 17.07 5.49
CA LYS A 277 -20.60 18.51 5.21
C LYS A 277 -19.74 19.36 6.13
N ASN A 278 -19.37 18.86 7.31
CA ASN A 278 -18.35 19.46 8.14
C ASN A 278 -16.98 19.08 7.55
N ILE A 279 -16.28 20.05 6.99
CA ILE A 279 -15.01 19.81 6.30
C ILE A 279 -13.90 19.52 7.32
N LEU A 280 -13.91 20.22 8.46
CA LEU A 280 -12.86 20.16 9.47
C LEU A 280 -12.91 18.89 10.33
N SER A 281 -14.03 18.17 10.37
CA SER A 281 -14.14 16.87 11.03
C SER A 281 -13.67 15.69 10.17
N ASN A 282 -13.32 15.94 8.90
CA ASN A 282 -12.85 14.91 7.98
C ASN A 282 -11.36 15.07 7.67
N ASN A 283 -10.53 14.22 8.28
CA ASN A 283 -9.06 14.28 8.16
C ASN A 283 -8.57 14.22 6.71
N ILE A 284 -9.25 13.48 5.82
CA ILE A 284 -8.86 13.38 4.41
C ILE A 284 -9.06 14.73 3.71
N LYS A 285 -10.20 15.40 3.95
CA LYS A 285 -10.49 16.72 3.37
C LYS A 285 -9.55 17.80 3.89
N THR A 286 -9.30 17.82 5.20
CA THR A 286 -8.40 18.79 5.81
C THR A 286 -6.96 18.61 5.32
N LYS A 287 -6.50 17.35 5.20
CA LYS A 287 -5.19 17.04 4.61
C LYS A 287 -5.07 17.52 3.17
N LEU A 288 -6.07 17.24 2.32
CA LEU A 288 -6.07 17.70 0.92
C LEU A 288 -6.03 19.23 0.80
N LEU A 289 -6.73 19.96 1.67
CA LEU A 289 -6.68 21.43 1.70
C LEU A 289 -5.30 21.93 2.12
N PHE A 290 -4.69 21.33 3.15
CA PHE A 290 -3.35 21.68 3.61
C PHE A 290 -2.31 21.48 2.50
N GLU A 291 -2.32 20.32 1.83
CA GLU A 291 -1.41 19.99 0.73
C GLU A 291 -1.59 20.98 -0.43
N TYR A 292 -2.83 21.24 -0.84
CA TYR A 292 -3.13 22.20 -1.91
C TYR A 292 -2.62 23.61 -1.58
N CYS A 293 -2.87 24.09 -0.35
CA CYS A 293 -2.38 25.41 0.06
C CYS A 293 -0.85 25.46 0.06
N ASN A 294 -0.18 24.42 0.54
CA ASN A 294 1.28 24.35 0.57
C ASN A 294 1.90 24.32 -0.83
N GLU A 295 1.38 23.46 -1.71
CA GLU A 295 1.83 23.34 -3.11
C GLU A 295 1.66 24.64 -3.91
N ASN A 296 0.57 25.38 -3.63
CA ASN A 296 0.26 26.63 -4.33
C ASN A 296 0.73 27.88 -3.56
N SER A 297 1.53 27.72 -2.50
CA SER A 297 2.03 28.83 -1.67
C SER A 297 0.92 29.77 -1.15
N ILE A 298 -0.25 29.22 -0.84
CA ILE A 298 -1.39 29.94 -0.27
C ILE A 298 -1.21 30.01 1.25
N GLN A 299 -1.18 31.24 1.78
CA GLN A 299 -1.08 31.46 3.22
C GLN A 299 -2.35 30.94 3.93
N MET A 300 -2.16 30.03 4.88
CA MET A 300 -3.23 29.51 5.74
C MET A 300 -3.34 30.33 7.02
N CYS A 301 -4.56 30.44 7.57
CA CYS A 301 -4.79 31.12 8.84
C CYS A 301 -4.48 30.21 10.04
N ASP A 302 -4.15 30.82 11.18
CA ASP A 302 -3.76 30.11 12.40
C ASP A 302 -4.86 29.16 12.89
N THR A 303 -6.13 29.57 12.79
CA THR A 303 -7.30 28.76 13.17
C THR A 303 -7.33 27.42 12.43
N PHE A 304 -7.08 27.44 11.12
CA PHE A 304 -7.04 26.22 10.31
C PHE A 304 -5.84 25.34 10.66
N LEU A 305 -4.65 25.93 10.84
CA LEU A 305 -3.45 25.20 11.21
C LEU A 305 -3.57 24.52 12.57
N LEU A 306 -4.18 25.18 13.56
CA LEU A 306 -4.46 24.61 14.87
C LEU A 306 -5.38 23.40 14.76
N GLN A 307 -6.45 23.50 13.96
CA GLN A 307 -7.40 22.40 13.74
C GLN A 307 -6.76 21.23 12.97
N TYR A 308 -5.90 21.50 11.99
CA TYR A 308 -5.18 20.47 11.26
C TYR A 308 -4.18 19.72 12.16
N ASN A 309 -3.47 20.43 13.04
CA ASN A 309 -2.51 19.81 13.94
C ASN A 309 -3.17 19.03 15.08
N SER A 310 -4.39 19.38 15.50
CA SER A 310 -5.13 18.63 16.52
C SER A 310 -5.75 17.32 16.02
N THR A 311 -5.79 17.13 14.69
CA THR A 311 -6.35 15.94 14.03
C THR A 311 -5.29 14.95 13.52
N LYS A 312 -4.00 15.27 13.71
CA LYS A 312 -2.86 14.36 13.49
C LYS A 312 -2.72 13.36 14.62
#